data_AF-A0A259CX98-F1
#
_entry.id   AF-A0A259CX98-F1
#
_cell.length_a   1.000
_cell.length_b   1.000
_cell.length_c   1.000
_cell.angle_alpha   90.00
_cell.angle_beta   90.00
_cell.angle_gamma   90.00
#
_symmetry.space_group_name_H-M   'P 1'
#
loop_
_entity.id
_entity.type
_entity.pdbx_description
1 polymer ?
#
loop_
_entity_poly.entity_id
_entity_poly.type
_entity_poly.pdbx_seq_one_letter_code
_entity_poly.pdbx_strand_id
1 'polypeptide(L)' 'MYKLIAFDAYGTLFDVYSISQLAEEFFPGNGQALALMWRDRQIEYTR' A
#
# COMPACT_ATOMS: atom_id res chain seq x y z
N MET A 1 16.77 -13.05 25.51
CA MET A 1 16.44 -11.63 25.26
C MET A 1 16.84 -11.31 23.83
N TYR A 2 15.90 -10.84 23.01
CA TYR A 2 16.22 -10.41 21.64
C TYR A 2 17.02 -9.12 21.67
N LYS A 3 18.01 -8.99 20.78
CA LYS A 3 18.89 -7.81 20.71
C LYS A 3 18.39 -6.77 19.71
N LEU A 4 17.56 -7.17 18.76
CA LEU A 4 16.94 -6.28 17.77
C LEU A 4 15.66 -6.92 17.24
N ILE A 5 14.71 -6.08 16.83
CA ILE A 5 13.48 -6.48 16.14
C ILE A 5 13.41 -5.65 14.87
N ALA A 6 13.29 -6.33 13.73
CA ALA A 6 13.09 -5.69 12.44
C ALA A 6 11.65 -5.92 11.99
N PHE A 7 11.07 -4.90 11.36
CA PHE A 7 9.73 -4.94 10.81
C PHE A 7 9.81 -4.70 9.30
N ASP A 8 8.94 -5.40 8.58
CA ASP A 8 8.66 -5.01 7.21
C ASP A 8 8.02 -3.61 7.19
N ALA A 9 8.18 -2.89 6.09
CA ALA A 9 7.67 -1.53 5.97
C ALA A 9 6.21 -1.52 5.49
N TYR A 10 5.97 -1.97 4.26
CA TYR A 10 4.71 -1.76 3.55
C TYR A 10 3.66 -2.84 3.85
N GLY A 11 2.65 -2.48 4.63
CA GLY A 11 1.63 -3.42 5.13
C GLY A 11 1.91 -3.91 6.56
N THR A 12 3.01 -3.44 7.18
CA THR A 12 3.31 -3.67 8.60
C THR A 12 3.44 -2.34 9.35
N LEU A 13 4.36 -1.45 8.92
CA LEU A 13 4.53 -0.12 9.51
C LEU A 13 3.73 0.97 8.77
N PHE A 14 3.59 0.84 7.45
CA PHE A 14 2.89 1.80 6.60
C PHE A 14 1.62 1.19 6.01
N ASP A 15 0.52 1.96 6.04
CA ASP A 15 -0.72 1.61 5.36
C ASP A 15 -0.61 1.84 3.85
N VAL A 16 -0.62 0.73 3.11
CA VAL A 16 -0.50 0.71 1.66
C VAL A 16 -1.73 1.27 0.93
N TYR A 17 -2.87 1.42 1.61
CA TYR A 17 -4.10 1.94 1.01
C TYR A 17 -4.27 3.45 1.20
N SER A 18 -3.35 4.10 1.92
CA SER A 18 -3.33 5.57 2.11
C SER A 18 -3.30 6.36 0.79
N ILE A 19 -2.76 5.78 -0.27
CA ILE A 19 -2.72 6.37 -1.62
C ILE A 19 -4.13 6.58 -2.23
N SER A 20 -5.16 5.90 -1.71
CA SER A 20 -6.54 6.03 -2.19
C SER A 20 -7.06 7.47 -2.12
N GLN A 21 -6.63 8.26 -1.13
CA GLN A 21 -7.00 9.67 -1.01
C GLN A 21 -6.47 10.49 -2.19
N LEU A 22 -5.18 10.36 -2.49
CA LEU A 22 -4.57 11.06 -3.62
C LEU A 22 -5.15 10.59 -4.96
N ALA A 23 -5.42 9.29 -5.07
CA ALA A 23 -6.08 8.73 -6.24
C ALA A 23 -7.49 9.28 -6.44
N GLU A 24 -8.24 9.54 -5.36
CA GLU A 24 -9.56 10.16 -5.42
C GLU A 24 -9.51 11.62 -5.88
N GLU A 25 -8.47 12.38 -5.47
CA GLU A 25 -8.25 13.75 -5.93
C GLU A 25 -8.03 13.82 -7.45
N PHE A 26 -7.30 12.85 -8.02
CA PHE A 26 -7.04 12.79 -9.46
C PHE A 26 -8.13 12.07 -10.26
N PHE A 27 -8.80 11.09 -9.66
CA PHE A 27 -9.80 10.23 -10.30
C PHE A 27 -11.02 10.05 -9.38
N PRO A 28 -11.92 11.05 -9.30
CA PRO A 28 -13.09 10.98 -8.43
C PRO A 28 -13.93 9.73 -8.66
N GLY A 29 -14.36 9.09 -7.58
CA GLY A 29 -15.09 7.83 -7.52
C GLY A 29 -14.23 6.57 -7.71
N ASN A 30 -12.93 6.71 -7.96
CA ASN A 30 -12.07 5.59 -8.35
C ASN A 30 -10.87 5.38 -7.41
N GLY A 31 -10.69 6.20 -6.37
CA GLY A 31 -9.49 6.16 -5.53
C GLY A 31 -9.25 4.81 -4.86
N GLN A 32 -10.30 4.19 -4.32
CA GLN A 32 -10.20 2.89 -3.66
C GLN A 32 -9.89 1.75 -4.65
N ALA A 33 -10.59 1.70 -5.78
CA ALA A 33 -10.37 0.69 -6.80
C ALA A 33 -8.94 0.74 -7.36
N LEU A 34 -8.42 1.96 -7.57
CA LEU A 34 -7.04 2.17 -8.00
C LEU A 34 -6.04 1.69 -6.94
N ALA A 35 -6.22 2.04 -5.68
CA ALA A 35 -5.30 1.63 -4.61
C ALA A 35 -5.21 0.10 -4.45
N LEU A 36 -6.34 -0.60 -4.58
CA LEU A 36 -6.39 -2.07 -4.58
C LEU A 36 -5.61 -2.67 -5.76
N MET A 37 -5.93 -2.23 -6.98
CA MET A 37 -5.24 -2.70 -8.19
C MET A 37 -3.73 -2.43 -8.12
N TRP A 38 -3.32 -1.26 -7.63
CA TRP A 38 -1.91 -0.93 -7.47
C TRP A 38 -1.23 -1.94 -6.55
N ARG A 39 -1.79 -2.19 -5.36
CA ARG A 39 -1.17 -3.11 -4.40
C ARG A 39 -1.03 -4.53 -4.96
N ASP A 40 -2.04 -5.01 -5.67
CA ASP A 40 -1.98 -6.33 -6.32
C ASP A 40 -0.84 -6.41 -7.33
N ARG A 41 -0.72 -5.41 -8.22
CA ARG A 41 0.37 -5.33 -9.20
C ARG A 41 1.74 -5.19 -8.54
N GLN A 42 1.84 -4.39 -7.48
CA GLN A 42 3.09 -4.23 -6.73
C GLN A 42 3.58 -5.58 -6.21
N ILE A 43 2.69 -6.36 -5.58
CA ILE A 43 3.04 -7.69 -5.06
C ILE A 43 3.45 -8.62 -6.21
N GLU A 44 2.71 -8.62 -7.32
CA GLU A 44 3.02 -9.42 -8.51
C GLU A 44 4.44 -9.18 -9.04
N TYR A 45 4.87 -7.92 -9.16
CA TYR A 45 6.21 -7.57 -9.66
C TYR A 45 7.36 -7.82 -8.68
N THR A 46 7.05 -7.99 -7.39
CA THR A 46 8.07 -8.22 -6.34
C THR A 46 8.22 -9.68 -5.93
N ARG A 47 7.46 -10.59 -6.55
CA ARG A 47 7.56 -12.04 -6.33
C ARG A 47 8.63 -12.71 -7.18
#